data_AF-A0A3B9NVP7-F1
#
_entry.id   AF-A0A3B9NVP7-F1
#
_cell.length_a   1.000
_cell.length_b   1.000
_cell.length_c   1.000
_cell.angle_alpha   90.00
_cell.angle_beta   90.00
_cell.angle_gamma   90.00
#
_symmetry.space_group_name_H-M   'P 1'
#
loop_
_entity.id
_entity.type
_entity.pdbx_description
1 polymer ?
#
loop_
_entity_poly.entity_id
_entity_poly.type
_entity_poly.pdbx_seq_one_letter_code
_entity_poly.pdbx_strand_id
1 'polypeptide(L)'
;MNLILQALHNIPSAQVEHLASVANAARIEQVAAHLYRLRAVNPQANIAAYCFEHQIDYGFVPQGKQLADFGLLVMDMDSTLINIECIDEIADMQGIKPQVAEITESAMRGEIDFAESLRRRVALLKGLDEAALLRVYDERLKLNPGAETMLTELKKHGVMTLLVSGGFVFFTERLKARLGLDFAHANELEIVDGKLTGNVSGKIVDAQGKADWLNHVREEFGLQAAQVIAMGDGANDLKMMAQAGVSIAYHAKPVVRAQASYALNFVGLDGLVNLLGN
;
A
#
# COMPACT_ATOMS: atom_id res chain seq x y z
N MET A 1 20.66 7.06 14.05
CA MET A 1 19.87 6.22 13.12
C MET A 1 20.63 6.06 11.80
N ASN A 2 20.11 5.30 10.84
CA ASN A 2 20.56 5.35 9.45
C ASN A 2 19.57 6.20 8.64
N LEU A 3 20.07 7.08 7.77
CA LEU A 3 19.23 7.72 6.74
C LEU A 3 19.41 6.96 5.44
N ILE A 4 18.34 6.36 4.97
CA ILE A 4 18.27 5.69 3.67
C ILE A 4 17.78 6.70 2.65
N LEU A 5 18.46 6.80 1.51
CA LEU A 5 18.09 7.63 0.37
C LEU A 5 17.96 6.74 -0.85
N GLN A 6 16.83 6.82 -1.55
CA GLN A 6 16.57 6.03 -2.74
C GLN A 6 15.81 6.81 -3.81
N ALA A 7 16.08 6.55 -5.08
CA ALA A 7 15.44 7.22 -6.20
C ALA A 7 15.37 6.32 -7.44
N LEU A 8 14.55 6.71 -8.42
CA LEU A 8 14.51 6.07 -9.75
C LEU A 8 15.60 6.58 -10.71
N HIS A 9 16.39 7.55 -10.25
CA HIS A 9 17.49 8.14 -11.01
C HIS A 9 18.75 8.18 -10.16
N ASN A 10 19.89 8.48 -10.80
CA ASN A 10 21.12 8.75 -10.06
C ASN A 10 20.92 9.93 -9.11
N ILE A 11 21.34 9.76 -7.85
CA ILE A 11 21.42 10.85 -6.86
C ILE A 11 22.83 11.44 -6.98
N PRO A 12 22.98 12.69 -7.45
CA PRO A 12 24.28 13.35 -7.57
C PRO A 12 25.02 13.38 -6.22
N SER A 13 26.33 13.14 -6.24
CA SER A 13 27.16 13.13 -5.02
C SER A 13 27.01 14.40 -4.19
N ALA A 14 26.88 15.57 -4.84
CA ALA A 14 26.65 16.85 -4.15
C ALA A 14 25.36 16.86 -3.30
N GLN A 15 24.29 16.18 -3.76
CA GLN A 15 23.05 16.07 -2.99
C GLN A 15 23.22 15.12 -1.79
N VAL A 16 23.92 14.00 -1.98
CA VAL A 16 24.23 13.04 -0.91
C VAL A 16 25.11 13.70 0.16
N GLU A 17 26.16 14.43 -0.25
CA GLU A 17 27.05 15.18 0.64
C GLU A 17 26.32 16.30 1.38
N HIS A 18 25.43 17.02 0.71
CA HIS A 18 24.57 18.01 1.35
C HIS A 18 23.69 17.37 2.44
N LEU A 19 22.97 16.30 2.11
CA LEU A 19 22.11 15.57 3.06
C LEU A 19 22.91 14.97 4.21
N ALA A 20 24.11 14.45 3.95
CA ALA A 20 25.02 13.94 4.97
C ALA A 20 25.48 15.05 5.94
N SER A 21 25.82 16.23 5.41
CA SER A 21 26.18 17.40 6.21
C SER A 21 25.01 17.86 7.09
N VAL A 22 23.82 18.03 6.49
CA VAL A 22 22.60 18.42 7.22
C VAL A 22 22.26 17.42 8.33
N ALA A 23 22.34 16.12 8.03
CA ALA A 23 22.01 15.05 8.97
C ALA A 23 23.13 14.75 10.00
N ASN A 24 24.28 15.44 9.93
CA ASN A 24 25.50 15.13 10.67
C ASN A 24 25.90 13.64 10.56
N ALA A 25 25.86 13.09 9.35
CA ALA A 25 26.19 11.70 9.10
C ALA A 25 27.66 11.42 9.41
N ALA A 26 27.94 10.33 10.13
CA ALA A 26 29.31 9.90 10.40
C ALA A 26 29.97 9.25 9.16
N ARG A 27 29.16 8.65 8.28
CA ARG A 27 29.64 7.95 7.07
C ARG A 27 28.56 7.92 6.00
N ILE A 28 28.99 8.00 4.74
CA ILE A 28 28.18 7.76 3.55
C ILE A 28 28.55 6.39 2.98
N GLU A 29 27.56 5.56 2.70
CA GLU A 29 27.70 4.26 2.04
C GLU A 29 26.80 4.24 0.80
N GLN A 30 27.36 4.04 -0.39
CA GLN A 30 26.57 3.75 -1.59
C GLN A 30 26.29 2.25 -1.63
N VAL A 31 25.03 1.87 -1.39
CA VAL A 31 24.61 0.45 -1.31
C VAL A 31 24.32 -0.09 -2.72
N ALA A 32 23.72 0.74 -3.57
CA ALA A 32 23.50 0.45 -4.98
C ALA A 32 23.52 1.74 -5.80
N ALA A 33 23.39 1.65 -7.13
CA ALA A 33 23.48 2.79 -8.05
C ALA A 33 22.60 3.98 -7.64
N HIS A 34 21.39 3.72 -7.13
CA HIS A 34 20.41 4.72 -6.73
C HIS A 34 20.01 4.62 -5.26
N LEU A 35 20.86 3.98 -4.42
CA LEU A 35 20.58 3.73 -3.01
C LEU A 35 21.80 4.10 -2.16
N TYR A 36 21.60 5.00 -1.21
CA TYR A 36 22.61 5.40 -0.24
C TYR A 36 22.13 5.18 1.18
N ARG A 37 23.08 4.86 2.06
CA ARG A 37 22.90 4.73 3.49
C ARG A 37 23.87 5.64 4.21
N LEU A 38 23.32 6.60 4.94
CA LEU A 38 24.06 7.56 5.74
C LEU A 38 24.00 7.09 7.20
N ARG A 39 25.15 6.80 7.79
CA ARG A 39 25.26 6.15 9.12
C ARG A 39 25.30 7.19 10.25
N ALA A 40 24.76 6.79 11.39
CA ALA A 40 24.77 7.54 12.65
C ALA A 40 24.32 9.00 12.49
N VAL A 41 23.16 9.18 11.83
CA VAL A 41 22.56 10.50 11.58
C VAL A 41 21.64 10.97 12.71
N ASN A 42 21.43 12.29 12.74
CA ASN A 42 20.40 12.98 13.50
C ASN A 42 19.28 13.46 12.54
N PRO A 43 18.01 13.08 12.76
CA PRO A 43 16.91 13.57 11.93
C PRO A 43 16.80 15.09 11.95
N GLN A 44 16.57 15.67 10.77
CA GLN A 44 16.33 17.10 10.60
C GLN A 44 15.09 17.31 9.73
N ALA A 45 14.24 18.28 10.10
CA ALA A 45 12.96 18.50 9.44
C ALA A 45 13.10 18.96 7.97
N ASN A 46 14.19 19.64 7.62
CA ASN A 46 14.43 20.16 6.27
C ASN A 46 14.81 19.07 5.25
N ILE A 47 15.23 17.88 5.70
CA ILE A 47 15.57 16.76 4.81
C ILE A 47 14.35 16.31 4.01
N ALA A 48 13.17 16.28 4.63
CA ALA A 48 11.95 15.84 3.96
C ALA A 48 11.61 16.70 2.74
N ALA A 49 11.63 18.03 2.89
CA ALA A 49 11.33 18.96 1.82
C ALA A 49 12.36 18.88 0.68
N TYR A 50 13.66 18.83 1.05
CA TYR A 50 14.76 18.71 0.08
C TYR A 50 14.65 17.41 -0.74
N CYS A 51 14.43 16.27 -0.07
CA CYS A 51 14.26 14.98 -0.72
C CYS A 51 13.06 15.00 -1.69
N PHE A 52 11.92 15.56 -1.26
CA PHE A 52 10.73 15.64 -2.12
C PHE A 52 10.94 16.53 -3.35
N GLU A 53 11.58 17.70 -3.20
CA GLU A 53 11.90 18.61 -4.31
C GLU A 53 12.80 17.96 -5.36
N HIS A 54 13.70 17.08 -4.92
CA HIS A 54 14.64 16.37 -5.78
C HIS A 54 14.22 14.95 -6.16
N GLN A 55 12.95 14.57 -5.92
CA GLN A 55 12.41 13.24 -6.25
C GLN A 55 13.16 12.06 -5.61
N ILE A 56 13.65 12.26 -4.39
CA ILE A 56 14.33 11.25 -3.57
C ILE A 56 13.36 10.82 -2.46
N ASP A 57 13.16 9.51 -2.32
CA ASP A 57 12.52 8.94 -1.15
C ASP A 57 13.56 8.71 -0.05
N TYR A 58 13.14 8.90 1.20
CA TYR A 58 14.02 8.80 2.35
C TYR A 58 13.38 8.06 3.52
N GLY A 59 14.20 7.56 4.43
CA GLY A 59 13.75 7.03 5.71
C GLY A 59 14.82 7.07 6.79
N PHE A 60 14.44 7.52 7.99
CA PHE A 60 15.28 7.40 9.19
C PHE A 60 15.02 6.06 9.86
N VAL A 61 15.88 5.09 9.60
CA VAL A 61 15.73 3.71 10.07
C VAL A 61 16.56 3.51 11.34
N PRO A 62 15.99 2.97 12.44
CA PRO A 62 16.76 2.62 13.63
C PRO A 62 17.93 1.70 13.30
N GLN A 63 19.06 1.88 14.00
CA GLN A 63 20.25 1.07 13.73
C GLN A 63 19.96 -0.41 14.07
N GLY A 64 20.30 -1.31 13.14
CA GLY A 64 20.09 -2.74 13.29
C GLY A 64 18.65 -3.21 12.99
N LYS A 65 17.70 -2.30 12.76
CA LYS A 65 16.36 -2.68 12.31
C LYS A 65 16.44 -3.23 10.89
N GLN A 66 15.92 -4.42 10.68
CA GLN A 66 16.01 -5.18 9.44
C GLN A 66 14.71 -5.93 9.13
N LEU A 67 14.57 -6.42 7.90
CA LEU A 67 13.35 -7.09 7.43
C LEU A 67 13.03 -8.35 8.25
N ALA A 68 14.05 -9.06 8.73
CA ALA A 68 13.91 -10.24 9.59
C ALA A 68 13.29 -9.94 10.98
N ASP A 69 13.17 -8.67 11.37
CA ASP A 69 12.52 -8.28 12.63
C ASP A 69 10.98 -8.27 12.53
N PHE A 70 10.44 -8.53 11.35
CA PHE A 70 9.01 -8.48 11.06
C PHE A 70 8.48 -9.88 10.74
N GLY A 71 7.23 -10.13 11.12
CA GLY A 71 6.54 -11.40 10.85
C GLY A 71 5.34 -11.25 9.90
N LEU A 72 4.86 -10.03 9.67
CA LEU A 72 3.68 -9.77 8.84
C LEU A 72 3.80 -8.44 8.09
N LEU A 73 3.54 -8.46 6.78
CA LEU A 73 3.20 -7.30 5.97
C LEU A 73 1.71 -7.34 5.64
N VAL A 74 1.00 -6.26 5.97
CA VAL A 74 -0.38 -6.01 5.57
C VAL A 74 -0.42 -4.92 4.50
N MET A 75 -1.13 -5.15 3.41
CA MET A 75 -1.19 -4.23 2.27
C MET A 75 -2.64 -3.97 1.86
N ASP A 76 -2.93 -2.73 1.45
CA ASP A 76 -4.07 -2.47 0.59
C ASP A 76 -3.85 -3.06 -0.83
N MET A 77 -4.94 -3.27 -1.55
CA MET A 77 -4.93 -3.75 -2.92
C MET A 77 -4.93 -2.60 -3.93
N ASP A 78 -6.08 -1.94 -4.10
CA ASP A 78 -6.30 -0.86 -5.05
C ASP A 78 -5.32 0.28 -4.77
N SER A 79 -4.76 0.89 -5.82
CA SER A 79 -3.74 1.96 -5.75
C SER A 79 -2.46 1.68 -4.92
N THR A 80 -2.32 0.48 -4.34
CA THR A 80 -1.18 0.07 -3.51
C THR A 80 -0.47 -1.16 -4.08
N LEU A 81 -1.04 -2.36 -3.97
CA LEU A 81 -0.46 -3.55 -4.61
C LEU A 81 -0.66 -3.53 -6.14
N ILE A 82 -1.80 -3.01 -6.59
CA ILE A 82 -2.15 -2.84 -8.01
C ILE A 82 -2.31 -1.37 -8.36
N ASN A 83 -2.14 -1.04 -9.64
CA ASN A 83 -2.09 0.34 -10.13
C ASN A 83 -3.45 0.90 -10.60
N ILE A 84 -4.56 0.27 -10.21
CA ILE A 84 -5.92 0.65 -10.60
C ILE A 84 -6.83 0.69 -9.36
N GLU A 85 -7.98 1.31 -9.54
CA GLU A 85 -9.16 1.16 -8.68
C GLU A 85 -10.12 0.18 -9.38
N CYS A 86 -10.26 -1.04 -8.86
CA CYS A 86 -11.02 -2.10 -9.55
C CYS A 86 -12.45 -1.67 -9.92
N ILE A 87 -13.16 -0.99 -9.02
CA ILE A 87 -14.55 -0.57 -9.25
C ILE A 87 -14.66 0.49 -10.36
N ASP A 88 -13.68 1.38 -10.48
CA ASP A 88 -13.66 2.43 -11.50
C ASP A 88 -13.39 1.84 -12.89
N GLU A 89 -12.52 0.81 -12.98
CA GLU A 89 -12.28 0.11 -14.24
C GLU A 89 -13.49 -0.73 -14.68
N ILE A 90 -14.22 -1.36 -13.74
CA ILE A 90 -15.49 -2.03 -14.07
C ILE A 90 -16.50 -1.01 -14.60
N ALA A 91 -16.61 0.16 -13.95
CA ALA A 91 -17.52 1.22 -14.34
C ALA A 91 -17.18 1.84 -15.71
N ASP A 92 -15.88 2.01 -16.00
CA ASP A 92 -15.36 2.49 -17.28
C ASP A 92 -15.78 1.58 -18.43
N MET A 93 -15.60 0.26 -18.27
CA MET A 93 -15.98 -0.74 -19.28
C MET A 93 -17.47 -0.75 -19.63
N GLN A 94 -18.31 -0.20 -18.75
CA GLN A 94 -19.77 -0.17 -18.90
C GLN A 94 -20.31 1.23 -19.21
N GLY A 95 -19.43 2.22 -19.36
CA GLY A 95 -19.82 3.60 -19.63
C GLY A 95 -20.57 4.27 -18.46
N ILE A 96 -20.41 3.77 -17.24
CA ILE A 96 -21.06 4.28 -16.02
C ILE A 96 -20.09 4.96 -15.05
N LYS A 97 -18.85 5.21 -15.49
CA LYS A 97 -17.81 5.91 -14.71
C LYS A 97 -18.26 7.26 -14.17
N PRO A 98 -19.00 8.13 -14.91
CA PRO A 98 -19.49 9.39 -14.37
C PRO A 98 -20.39 9.22 -13.14
N GLN A 99 -21.28 8.22 -13.16
CA GLN A 99 -22.21 7.92 -12.06
C GLN A 99 -21.47 7.40 -10.82
N VAL A 100 -20.45 6.55 -11.01
CA VAL A 100 -19.60 6.06 -9.93
C VAL A 100 -18.79 7.20 -9.32
N ALA A 101 -18.23 8.08 -10.15
CA ALA A 101 -17.46 9.24 -9.69
C ALA A 101 -18.31 10.19 -8.83
N GLU A 102 -19.56 10.49 -9.23
CA GLU A 102 -20.47 11.33 -8.46
C GLU A 102 -20.69 10.80 -7.03
N ILE A 103 -20.87 9.48 -6.87
CA ILE A 103 -21.02 8.83 -5.57
C ILE A 103 -19.72 8.89 -4.76
N THR A 104 -18.57 8.66 -5.40
CA THR A 104 -17.25 8.74 -4.76
C THR A 104 -16.99 10.16 -4.23
N GLU A 105 -17.30 11.18 -5.02
CA GLU A 105 -17.15 12.58 -4.61
C GLU A 105 -18.07 12.94 -3.43
N SER A 106 -19.31 12.44 -3.42
CA SER A 106 -20.24 12.61 -2.28
C SER A 106 -19.66 12.03 -0.98
N ALA A 107 -19.04 10.86 -1.05
CA ALA A 107 -18.35 10.26 0.10
C ALA A 107 -17.14 11.09 0.56
N MET A 108 -16.35 11.61 -0.39
CA MET A 108 -15.21 12.48 -0.09
C MET A 108 -15.63 13.82 0.54
N ARG A 109 -16.82 14.33 0.21
CA ARG A 109 -17.44 15.50 0.87
C ARG A 109 -18.03 15.17 2.25
N GLY A 110 -18.06 13.90 2.64
CA GLY A 110 -18.62 13.44 3.92
C GLY A 110 -20.15 13.42 3.95
N GLU A 111 -20.82 13.49 2.79
CA GLU A 111 -22.28 13.45 2.69
C GLU A 111 -22.83 12.03 2.94
N ILE A 112 -22.04 11.01 2.60
CA ILE A 112 -22.33 9.59 2.84
C ILE A 112 -21.08 8.90 3.40
N ASP A 113 -21.29 7.85 4.20
CA ASP A 113 -20.18 7.04 4.71
C ASP A 113 -19.65 6.07 3.64
N PHE A 114 -18.53 5.41 3.95
CA PHE A 114 -17.88 4.47 3.03
C PHE A 114 -18.79 3.28 2.67
N ALA A 115 -19.52 2.74 3.64
CA ALA A 115 -20.35 1.57 3.44
C ALA A 115 -21.53 1.89 2.50
N GLU A 116 -22.16 3.04 2.70
CA GLU A 116 -23.21 3.57 1.83
C GLU A 116 -22.66 3.89 0.44
N SER A 117 -21.51 4.56 0.35
CA SER A 117 -20.84 4.82 -0.93
C SER A 117 -20.55 3.54 -1.71
N LEU A 118 -20.01 2.52 -1.06
CA LEU A 118 -19.73 1.23 -1.68
C LEU A 118 -21.02 0.57 -2.18
N ARG A 119 -22.06 0.49 -1.34
CA ARG A 119 -23.35 -0.11 -1.74
C ARG A 119 -23.96 0.59 -2.94
N ARG A 120 -23.95 1.93 -2.97
CA ARG A 120 -24.47 2.71 -4.10
C ARG A 120 -23.67 2.48 -5.38
N ARG A 121 -22.34 2.47 -5.30
CA ARG A 121 -21.50 2.19 -6.48
C ARG A 121 -21.69 0.77 -6.99
N VAL A 122 -21.78 -0.22 -6.11
CA VAL A 122 -22.03 -1.62 -6.48
C VAL A 122 -23.45 -1.80 -7.05
N ALA A 123 -24.45 -1.07 -6.57
CA ALA A 123 -25.80 -1.11 -7.13
C ALA A 123 -25.86 -0.71 -8.61
N LEU A 124 -24.97 0.20 -9.06
CA LEU A 124 -24.85 0.57 -10.47
C LEU A 124 -24.30 -0.57 -11.35
N LEU A 125 -23.66 -1.58 -10.75
CA LEU A 125 -23.10 -2.74 -11.43
C LEU A 125 -24.12 -3.87 -11.63
N LYS A 126 -25.38 -3.67 -11.22
CA LYS A 126 -26.43 -4.68 -11.32
C LYS A 126 -26.66 -5.16 -12.76
N GLY A 127 -26.68 -6.47 -12.94
CA GLY A 127 -26.95 -7.14 -14.22
C GLY A 127 -25.71 -7.37 -15.08
N LEU A 128 -24.54 -6.88 -14.66
CA LEU A 128 -23.29 -7.14 -15.35
C LEU A 128 -22.89 -8.61 -15.21
N ASP A 129 -22.37 -9.18 -16.29
CA ASP A 129 -21.81 -10.53 -16.32
C ASP A 129 -20.50 -10.57 -15.50
N GLU A 130 -20.26 -11.64 -14.73
CA GLU A 130 -19.02 -11.78 -13.96
C GLU A 130 -17.77 -11.75 -14.85
N ALA A 131 -17.90 -12.11 -16.14
CA ALA A 131 -16.82 -12.00 -17.11
C ALA A 131 -16.29 -10.57 -17.24
N ALA A 132 -17.07 -9.54 -16.89
CA ALA A 132 -16.58 -8.16 -16.84
C ALA A 132 -15.48 -8.00 -15.76
N LEU A 133 -15.62 -8.66 -14.60
CA LEU A 133 -14.60 -8.65 -13.55
C LEU A 133 -13.31 -9.33 -14.05
N LEU A 134 -13.47 -10.45 -14.77
CA LEU A 134 -12.35 -11.18 -15.34
C LEU A 134 -11.61 -10.32 -16.37
N ARG A 135 -12.34 -9.62 -17.24
CA ARG A 135 -11.75 -8.71 -18.22
C ARG A 135 -10.96 -7.57 -17.58
N VAL A 136 -11.44 -6.98 -16.47
CA VAL A 136 -10.67 -5.99 -15.71
C VAL A 136 -9.37 -6.59 -15.17
N TYR A 137 -9.45 -7.80 -14.62
CA TYR A 137 -8.29 -8.51 -14.10
C TYR A 137 -7.25 -8.83 -15.21
N ASP A 138 -7.71 -9.27 -16.37
CA ASP A 138 -6.82 -9.71 -17.46
C ASP A 138 -6.29 -8.53 -18.31
N GLU A 139 -7.10 -7.49 -18.54
CA GLU A 139 -6.79 -6.43 -19.50
C GLU A 139 -6.25 -5.14 -18.85
N ARG A 140 -6.65 -4.84 -17.60
CA ARG A 140 -6.39 -3.52 -16.97
C ARG A 140 -5.45 -3.60 -15.77
N LEU A 141 -5.62 -4.61 -14.93
CA LEU A 141 -4.86 -4.76 -13.69
C LEU A 141 -3.37 -4.97 -13.97
N LYS A 142 -2.53 -4.10 -13.41
CA LYS A 142 -1.09 -4.32 -13.31
C LYS A 142 -0.65 -4.19 -11.86
N LEU A 143 0.36 -4.97 -11.49
CA LEU A 143 1.03 -4.79 -10.22
C LEU A 143 1.76 -3.46 -10.23
N ASN A 144 1.78 -2.79 -9.09
CA ASN A 144 2.64 -1.62 -8.93
C ASN A 144 4.12 -2.04 -9.02
N PRO A 145 5.01 -1.15 -9.53
CA PRO A 145 6.43 -1.47 -9.68
C PRO A 145 7.05 -2.00 -8.39
N GLY A 146 7.89 -3.02 -8.50
CA GLY A 146 8.58 -3.60 -7.35
C GLY A 146 7.76 -4.60 -6.51
N ALA A 147 6.46 -4.80 -6.78
CA ALA A 147 5.61 -5.73 -6.02
C ALA A 147 6.23 -7.13 -5.90
N GLU A 148 6.60 -7.75 -7.03
CA GLU A 148 7.12 -9.12 -7.05
C GLU A 148 8.49 -9.23 -6.37
N THR A 149 9.36 -8.23 -6.54
CA THR A 149 10.66 -8.13 -5.85
C THR A 149 10.45 -8.04 -4.34
N MET A 150 9.57 -7.15 -3.89
CA MET A 150 9.23 -6.99 -2.47
C MET A 150 8.73 -8.31 -1.87
N LEU A 151 7.73 -8.96 -2.51
CA LEU A 151 7.16 -10.22 -2.04
C LEU A 151 8.18 -11.35 -2.01
N THR A 152 9.05 -11.42 -3.01
CA THR A 152 10.15 -12.40 -3.05
C THR A 152 11.11 -12.22 -1.87
N GLU A 153 11.49 -10.99 -1.55
CA GLU A 153 12.38 -10.70 -0.42
C GLU A 153 11.73 -10.94 0.95
N LEU A 154 10.45 -10.60 1.09
CA LEU A 154 9.66 -10.90 2.30
C LEU A 154 9.62 -12.41 2.56
N LYS A 155 9.34 -13.21 1.53
CA LYS A 155 9.31 -14.67 1.61
C LYS A 155 10.65 -15.26 2.03
N LYS A 156 11.78 -14.73 1.53
CA LYS A 156 13.13 -15.16 1.95
C LYS A 156 13.39 -14.93 3.45
N HIS A 157 12.74 -13.93 4.04
CA HIS A 157 12.87 -13.58 5.46
C HIS A 157 11.74 -14.16 6.32
N GLY A 158 10.84 -14.98 5.76
CA GLY A 158 9.73 -15.59 6.49
C GLY A 158 8.64 -14.60 6.91
N VAL A 159 8.54 -13.44 6.25
CA VAL A 159 7.49 -12.45 6.53
C VAL A 159 6.21 -12.88 5.81
N MET A 160 5.14 -13.12 6.57
CA MET A 160 3.82 -13.43 6.01
C MET A 160 3.19 -12.21 5.36
N THR A 161 2.24 -12.45 4.46
CA THR A 161 1.58 -11.42 3.67
C THR A 161 0.06 -11.50 3.79
N LEU A 162 -0.54 -10.37 4.11
CA LEU A 162 -1.98 -10.19 4.17
C LEU A 162 -2.40 -9.06 3.23
N LEU A 163 -3.26 -9.37 2.26
CA LEU A 163 -3.93 -8.39 1.41
C LEU A 163 -5.30 -8.06 2.02
N VAL A 164 -5.53 -6.82 2.47
CA VAL A 164 -6.86 -6.39 2.96
C VAL A 164 -7.36 -5.22 2.15
N SER A 165 -8.52 -5.37 1.51
CA SER A 165 -9.03 -4.37 0.59
C SER A 165 -10.49 -4.00 0.85
N GLY A 166 -10.83 -2.75 0.55
CA GLY A 166 -12.22 -2.31 0.37
C GLY A 166 -12.80 -2.68 -1.00
N GLY A 167 -11.98 -3.24 -1.90
CA GLY A 167 -12.39 -3.83 -3.18
C GLY A 167 -13.04 -5.20 -3.00
N PHE A 168 -12.81 -6.12 -3.95
CA PHE A 168 -13.62 -7.35 -4.03
C PHE A 168 -12.82 -8.67 -3.94
N VAL A 169 -13.42 -9.66 -3.28
CA VAL A 169 -12.87 -11.03 -3.11
C VAL A 169 -12.44 -11.65 -4.44
N PHE A 170 -13.19 -11.39 -5.51
CA PHE A 170 -12.86 -11.85 -6.86
C PHE A 170 -11.42 -11.50 -7.28
N PHE A 171 -10.95 -10.29 -6.98
CA PHE A 171 -9.61 -9.83 -7.33
C PHE A 171 -8.57 -10.28 -6.30
N THR A 172 -8.88 -10.16 -5.00
CA THR A 172 -7.93 -10.49 -3.95
C THR A 172 -7.56 -11.98 -3.93
N GLU A 173 -8.51 -12.90 -4.16
CA GLU A 173 -8.21 -14.34 -4.22
C GLU A 173 -7.37 -14.72 -5.45
N ARG A 174 -7.61 -14.07 -6.60
CA ARG A 174 -6.77 -14.28 -7.79
C ARG A 174 -5.36 -13.74 -7.59
N LEU A 175 -5.22 -12.56 -6.98
CA LEU A 175 -3.92 -12.01 -6.62
C LEU A 175 -3.19 -12.87 -5.58
N LYS A 176 -3.92 -13.36 -4.57
CA LYS A 176 -3.40 -14.31 -3.57
C LYS A 176 -2.80 -15.54 -4.26
N ALA A 177 -3.56 -16.19 -5.14
CA ALA A 177 -3.09 -17.35 -5.87
C ALA A 177 -1.92 -17.03 -6.82
N ARG A 178 -2.01 -15.92 -7.57
CA ARG A 178 -0.99 -15.49 -8.54
C ARG A 178 0.35 -15.18 -7.87
N LEU A 179 0.32 -14.50 -6.72
CA LEU A 179 1.50 -13.98 -6.04
C LEU A 179 1.96 -14.88 -4.88
N GLY A 180 1.17 -15.89 -4.52
CA GLY A 180 1.45 -16.76 -3.38
C GLY A 180 1.33 -16.04 -2.05
N LEU A 181 0.33 -15.17 -1.88
CA LEU A 181 0.08 -14.48 -0.61
C LEU A 181 -0.53 -15.45 0.42
N ASP A 182 -0.27 -15.21 1.70
CA ASP A 182 -0.73 -16.10 2.78
C ASP A 182 -2.22 -15.87 3.08
N PHE A 183 -2.64 -14.60 3.11
CA PHE A 183 -4.01 -14.19 3.46
C PHE A 183 -4.54 -13.12 2.51
N ALA A 184 -5.87 -13.14 2.30
CA ALA A 184 -6.58 -12.15 1.52
C ALA A 184 -7.99 -11.95 2.08
N HIS A 185 -8.40 -10.69 2.26
CA HIS A 185 -9.74 -10.32 2.73
C HIS A 185 -10.26 -9.08 2.01
N ALA A 186 -11.51 -9.12 1.56
CA ALA A 186 -12.17 -8.04 0.84
C ALA A 186 -13.70 -8.14 0.94
N ASN A 187 -14.41 -7.21 0.29
CA ASN A 187 -15.86 -7.27 0.17
C ASN A 187 -16.29 -8.32 -0.85
N GLU A 188 -17.41 -8.99 -0.61
CA GLU A 188 -17.93 -10.01 -1.53
C GLU A 188 -19.06 -9.43 -2.40
N LEU A 189 -18.89 -9.47 -3.71
CA LEU A 189 -19.97 -9.13 -4.65
C LEU A 189 -20.93 -10.31 -4.74
N GLU A 190 -22.22 -10.05 -4.58
CA GLU A 190 -23.23 -11.09 -4.77
C GLU A 190 -23.42 -11.37 -6.28
N ILE A 191 -23.21 -12.63 -6.66
CA ILE A 191 -23.35 -13.13 -8.03
C ILE A 191 -24.43 -14.21 -8.05
N VAL A 192 -25.42 -14.07 -8.94
CA VAL A 192 -26.47 -15.07 -9.19
C VAL A 192 -26.57 -15.30 -10.69
N ASP A 193 -26.57 -16.57 -11.10
CA ASP A 193 -26.61 -16.99 -12.51
C ASP A 193 -25.55 -16.30 -13.39
N GLY A 194 -24.34 -16.15 -12.84
CA GLY A 194 -23.20 -15.51 -13.52
C GLY A 194 -23.31 -13.98 -13.65
N LYS A 195 -24.24 -13.33 -12.94
CA LYS A 195 -24.46 -11.88 -12.99
C LYS A 195 -24.40 -11.23 -11.62
N LEU A 196 -23.85 -10.02 -11.57
CA LEU A 196 -23.84 -9.17 -10.39
C LEU A 196 -25.28 -8.75 -10.03
N THR A 197 -25.68 -8.97 -8.79
CA THR A 197 -27.01 -8.55 -8.31
C THR A 197 -27.08 -7.06 -7.98
N GLY A 198 -25.92 -6.42 -7.83
CA GLY A 198 -25.77 -5.06 -7.32
C GLY A 198 -25.68 -4.97 -5.79
N ASN A 199 -25.51 -6.09 -5.10
CA ASN A 199 -25.35 -6.14 -3.64
C ASN A 199 -23.93 -6.55 -3.23
N VAL A 200 -23.56 -6.14 -2.01
CA VAL A 200 -22.36 -6.61 -1.32
C VAL A 200 -22.80 -7.52 -0.17
N SER A 201 -22.24 -8.72 -0.10
CA SER A 201 -22.51 -9.72 0.93
C SER A 201 -21.70 -9.46 2.19
N GLY A 202 -22.26 -9.85 3.34
CA GLY A 202 -21.56 -9.85 4.63
C GLY A 202 -21.25 -8.47 5.22
N LYS A 203 -20.29 -8.44 6.15
CA LYS A 203 -19.80 -7.21 6.78
C LYS A 203 -18.83 -6.51 5.84
N ILE A 204 -19.08 -5.23 5.56
CA ILE A 204 -18.21 -4.43 4.70
C ILE A 204 -16.84 -4.23 5.37
N VAL A 205 -15.77 -4.47 4.61
CA VAL A 205 -14.38 -4.15 4.94
C VAL A 205 -14.18 -2.66 4.69
N ASP A 206 -14.42 -1.86 5.71
CA ASP A 206 -14.11 -0.44 5.75
C ASP A 206 -12.74 -0.19 6.42
N ALA A 207 -12.43 1.06 6.76
CA ALA A 207 -11.19 1.40 7.44
C ALA A 207 -11.00 0.67 8.79
N GLN A 208 -12.09 0.44 9.53
CA GLN A 208 -12.04 -0.34 10.76
C GLN A 208 -11.86 -1.83 10.45
N GLY A 209 -12.58 -2.36 9.46
CA GLY A 209 -12.44 -3.74 8.99
C GLY A 209 -11.01 -4.08 8.57
N LYS A 210 -10.29 -3.16 7.92
CA LYS A 210 -8.86 -3.32 7.60
C LYS A 210 -8.00 -3.47 8.86
N ALA A 211 -8.23 -2.63 9.87
CA ALA A 211 -7.53 -2.71 11.15
C ALA A 211 -7.88 -4.00 11.93
N ASP A 212 -9.15 -4.40 11.90
CA ASP A 212 -9.63 -5.62 12.56
C ASP A 212 -8.95 -6.86 11.97
N TRP A 213 -8.84 -6.96 10.64
CA TRP A 213 -8.16 -8.06 9.96
C TRP A 213 -6.65 -8.11 10.25
N LEU A 214 -5.98 -6.96 10.25
CA LEU A 214 -4.58 -6.89 10.68
C LEU A 214 -4.41 -7.43 12.08
N ASN A 215 -5.23 -6.97 13.03
CA ASN A 215 -5.14 -7.40 14.43
C ASN A 215 -5.47 -8.89 14.59
N HIS A 216 -6.45 -9.40 13.86
CA HIS A 216 -6.82 -10.81 13.86
C HIS A 216 -5.64 -11.70 13.44
N VAL A 217 -5.04 -11.45 12.27
CA VAL A 217 -3.90 -12.25 11.79
C VAL A 217 -2.68 -12.06 12.69
N ARG A 218 -2.41 -10.83 13.13
CA ARG A 218 -1.33 -10.58 14.10
C ARG A 218 -1.48 -11.42 15.36
N GLU A 219 -2.68 -11.48 15.93
CA GLU A 219 -2.97 -12.22 17.16
C GLU A 219 -2.94 -13.73 16.95
N GLU A 220 -3.46 -14.22 15.82
CA GLU A 220 -3.40 -15.64 15.44
C GLU A 220 -1.97 -16.18 15.46
N PHE A 221 -1.00 -15.38 15.00
CA PHE A 221 0.41 -15.74 14.94
C PHE A 221 1.25 -15.23 16.13
N GLY A 222 0.61 -14.67 17.16
CA GLY A 222 1.29 -14.19 18.37
C GLY A 222 2.31 -13.07 18.13
N LEU A 223 2.12 -12.27 17.07
CA LEU A 223 3.02 -11.20 16.69
C LEU A 223 2.79 -9.94 17.53
N GLN A 224 3.86 -9.23 17.87
CA GLN A 224 3.75 -7.89 18.44
C GLN A 224 3.53 -6.85 17.35
N ALA A 225 2.90 -5.72 17.68
CA ALA A 225 2.73 -4.60 16.73
C ALA A 225 4.07 -4.18 16.09
N ALA A 226 5.15 -4.15 16.88
CA ALA A 226 6.52 -3.83 16.42
C ALA A 226 7.09 -4.76 15.33
N GLN A 227 6.45 -5.92 15.11
CA GLN A 227 6.79 -6.93 14.12
C GLN A 227 5.83 -6.92 12.91
N VAL A 228 4.94 -5.93 12.83
CA VAL A 228 3.99 -5.77 11.71
C VAL A 228 4.35 -4.54 10.88
N ILE A 229 4.32 -4.70 9.57
CA ILE A 229 4.37 -3.63 8.59
C ILE A 229 2.97 -3.46 8.00
N ALA A 230 2.50 -2.23 7.84
CA ALA A 230 1.26 -1.93 7.12
C ALA A 230 1.54 -0.94 5.98
N MET A 231 0.93 -1.17 4.81
CA MET A 231 1.14 -0.35 3.61
C MET A 231 -0.19 0.02 2.96
N GLY A 232 -0.33 1.29 2.58
CA GLY A 232 -1.52 1.82 1.90
C GLY A 232 -1.28 3.21 1.32
N ASP A 233 -2.20 3.69 0.49
CA ASP A 233 -2.13 4.99 -0.17
C ASP A 233 -3.21 5.98 0.34
N GLY A 234 -4.28 5.44 0.93
CA GLY A 234 -5.53 6.15 1.19
C GLY A 234 -5.82 6.42 2.65
N ALA A 235 -6.72 7.38 2.92
CA ALA A 235 -7.15 7.70 4.28
C ALA A 235 -7.93 6.55 4.95
N ASN A 236 -8.51 5.66 4.15
CA ASN A 236 -9.12 4.41 4.58
C ASN A 236 -8.11 3.43 5.19
N ASP A 237 -6.81 3.57 4.94
CA ASP A 237 -5.77 2.70 5.49
C ASP A 237 -5.23 3.17 6.83
N LEU A 238 -5.44 4.44 7.18
CA LEU A 238 -4.83 5.06 8.36
C LEU A 238 -5.09 4.29 9.66
N LYS A 239 -6.31 3.74 9.83
CA LYS A 239 -6.65 2.92 11.00
C LYS A 239 -5.83 1.63 11.07
N MET A 240 -5.66 0.95 9.93
CA MET A 240 -4.82 -0.25 9.81
C MET A 240 -3.35 0.10 10.02
N MET A 241 -2.87 1.16 9.36
CA MET A 241 -1.49 1.65 9.48
C MET A 241 -1.12 2.00 10.93
N ALA A 242 -2.07 2.54 11.70
CA ALA A 242 -1.87 2.86 13.12
C ALA A 242 -1.75 1.63 14.04
N GLN A 243 -2.11 0.43 13.58
CA GLN A 243 -1.93 -0.81 14.35
C GLN A 243 -0.54 -1.45 14.16
N ALA A 244 0.20 -1.03 13.13
CA ALA A 244 1.50 -1.58 12.77
C ALA A 244 2.64 -0.81 13.44
N GLY A 245 3.75 -1.52 13.72
CA GLY A 245 4.96 -0.92 14.25
C GLY A 245 5.74 -0.12 13.21
N VAL A 246 5.57 -0.46 11.93
CA VAL A 246 6.02 0.34 10.79
C VAL A 246 4.88 0.49 9.81
N SER A 247 4.63 1.72 9.38
CA SER A 247 3.64 2.04 8.35
C SER A 247 4.30 2.72 7.15
N ILE A 248 3.88 2.33 5.95
CA ILE A 248 4.43 2.83 4.68
C ILE A 248 3.31 3.43 3.85
N ALA A 249 3.40 4.73 3.62
CA ALA A 249 2.56 5.44 2.68
C ALA A 249 3.12 5.22 1.26
N TYR A 250 2.41 4.45 0.42
CA TYR A 250 2.81 4.21 -0.96
C TYR A 250 2.08 5.17 -1.91
N HIS A 251 2.81 6.03 -2.62
CA HIS A 251 2.29 7.01 -3.59
C HIS A 251 1.07 7.80 -3.04
N ALA A 252 1.09 8.02 -1.72
CA ALA A 252 -0.11 8.28 -0.95
C ALA A 252 -0.48 9.77 -0.90
N LYS A 253 -1.74 10.04 -0.53
CA LYS A 253 -2.22 11.40 -0.30
C LYS A 253 -1.44 12.08 0.85
N PRO A 254 -1.29 13.42 0.85
CA PRO A 254 -0.53 14.13 1.90
C PRO A 254 -0.92 13.77 3.35
N VAL A 255 -2.22 13.57 3.60
CA VAL A 255 -2.74 13.20 4.92
C VAL A 255 -2.23 11.84 5.41
N VAL A 256 -1.98 10.91 4.49
CA VAL A 256 -1.48 9.56 4.79
C VAL A 256 0.02 9.61 5.03
N ARG A 257 0.75 10.31 4.15
CA ARG A 257 2.20 10.51 4.27
C ARG A 257 2.59 11.16 5.60
N ALA A 258 1.80 12.12 6.08
CA ALA A 258 2.04 12.80 7.35
C ALA A 258 1.88 11.91 8.59
N GLN A 259 1.21 10.76 8.46
CA GLN A 259 0.91 9.84 9.57
C GLN A 259 1.68 8.52 9.46
N ALA A 260 2.32 8.25 8.32
CA ALA A 260 3.10 7.05 8.09
C ALA A 260 4.51 7.14 8.69
N SER A 261 5.11 5.98 9.01
CA SER A 261 6.52 5.91 9.44
C SER A 261 7.47 6.28 8.29
N TYR A 262 7.14 5.82 7.08
CA TYR A 262 7.88 6.10 5.86
C TYR A 262 6.92 6.41 4.71
N ALA A 263 7.41 7.12 3.70
CA ALA A 263 6.68 7.36 2.47
C ALA A 263 7.54 6.97 1.26
N LEU A 264 6.97 6.18 0.35
CA LEU A 264 7.52 5.89 -0.97
C LEU A 264 6.71 6.74 -1.95
N ASN A 265 7.20 7.94 -2.28
CA ASN A 265 6.51 8.89 -3.15
C ASN A 265 6.83 8.67 -4.62
N PHE A 266 8.00 8.08 -4.91
CA PHE A 266 8.55 7.99 -6.26
C PHE A 266 8.94 6.57 -6.62
N VAL A 267 9.64 5.86 -5.73
CA VAL A 267 10.09 4.48 -5.99
C VAL A 267 8.94 3.47 -5.95
N GLY A 268 9.21 2.24 -6.41
CA GLY A 268 8.28 1.13 -6.33
C GLY A 268 8.15 0.55 -4.91
N LEU A 269 7.28 -0.45 -4.77
CA LEU A 269 7.01 -1.18 -3.53
C LEU A 269 8.27 -1.87 -2.95
N ASP A 270 9.22 -2.22 -3.82
CA ASP A 270 10.54 -2.74 -3.45
C ASP A 270 11.41 -1.74 -2.69
N GLY A 271 11.02 -0.46 -2.68
CA GLY A 271 11.63 0.54 -1.79
C GLY A 271 11.53 0.18 -0.30
N LEU A 272 10.58 -0.67 0.09
CA LEU A 272 10.52 -1.29 1.41
C LEU A 272 11.79 -2.12 1.71
N VAL A 273 12.22 -2.94 0.74
CA VAL A 273 13.43 -3.77 0.88
C VAL A 273 14.66 -2.88 1.03
N ASN A 274 14.72 -1.74 0.34
CA ASN A 274 15.83 -0.80 0.49
C ASN A 274 15.87 -0.13 1.88
N LEU A 275 14.70 0.14 2.47
CA LEU A 275 14.61 0.71 3.83
C LEU A 275 15.08 -0.27 4.90
N LEU A 276 14.65 -1.52 4.82
CA LEU A 276 14.83 -2.54 5.87
C LEU A 276 15.81 -3.65 5.48
N GLY A 277 16.48 -3.52 4.34
CA GLY A 277 17.51 -4.44 3.87
C GLY A 277 18.85 -4.17 4.54
N ASN A 278 19.73 -5.18 4.48
CA ASN A 278 21.08 -5.13 5.07
C ASN A 278 22.07 -4.28 4.29
#